data_AF-A0A0Q0X9P6-F1
#
_entry.id   AF-A0A0Q0X9P6-F1
#
_cell.length_a   1.000
_cell.length_b   1.000
_cell.length_c   1.000
_cell.angle_alpha   90.00
_cell.angle_beta   90.00
_cell.angle_gamma   90.00
#
_symmetry.space_group_name_H-M   'P 1'
#
loop_
_entity.id
_entity.type
_entity.pdbx_description
1 polymer ?
#
loop_
_entity_poly.entity_id
_entity_poly.type
_entity_poly.pdbx_seq_one_letter_code
_entity_poly.pdbx_strand_id
1 'polypeptide(L)'
;MNFVPDNLPDDPELFKQMLAKMQSRMGVLEEQVALLRQRLFGRKSEQAVDPATPQMALFNEAEHELELACETTEEKVVAPAKRRGKRNPFPADLPRIEVIHELPEHELTCTCGCRKHAIGEEISEQLEIVPMQRG
;
A
#
# COMPACT_ATOMS: atom_id res chain seq x y z
N MET A 1 -14.63 9.61 36.06
CA MET A 1 -13.83 9.47 37.30
C MET A 1 -12.79 10.57 37.27
N ASN A 2 -12.89 11.57 38.16
CA ASN A 2 -11.90 12.63 38.25
C ASN A 2 -10.76 12.13 39.13
N PHE A 3 -9.65 11.73 38.51
CA PHE A 3 -8.40 11.44 39.22
C PHE A 3 -7.70 12.77 39.46
N VAL A 4 -7.80 13.29 40.69
CA VAL A 4 -6.90 14.35 41.14
C VAL A 4 -5.71 13.64 41.80
N PRO A 5 -4.48 13.84 41.31
CA PRO A 5 -3.32 13.21 41.92
C PRO A 5 -3.09 13.80 43.33
N ASP A 6 -2.92 12.92 44.33
CA ASP A 6 -2.80 13.27 45.76
C ASP A 6 -1.54 14.10 46.11
N ASN A 7 -0.63 14.31 45.16
CA ASN A 7 0.58 15.08 45.34
C ASN A 7 0.75 16.09 44.19
N LEU A 8 0.07 17.23 44.30
CA LEU A 8 0.22 18.33 43.38
C LEU A 8 1.37 19.23 43.85
N PRO A 9 2.33 19.57 42.98
CA PRO A 9 3.40 20.50 43.34
C PRO A 9 2.86 21.92 43.55
N ASP A 10 3.29 22.59 44.63
CA ASP A 10 2.94 23.99 44.90
C ASP A 10 3.77 24.99 44.07
N ASP A 11 4.85 24.53 43.44
CA ASP A 11 5.67 25.35 42.55
C ASP A 11 5.00 25.51 41.17
N PRO A 12 4.64 26.75 40.75
CA PRO A 12 3.98 26.99 39.48
C PRO A 12 4.82 26.55 38.27
N GLU A 13 6.15 26.55 38.38
CA GLU A 13 7.01 26.15 37.26
C GLU A 13 7.03 24.63 37.08
N LEU A 14 7.11 23.89 38.18
CA LEU A 14 6.98 22.43 38.18
C LEU A 14 5.59 22.01 37.66
N PHE A 15 4.55 22.75 38.03
CA PHE A 15 3.18 22.50 37.58
C PHE A 15 3.02 22.68 36.06
N LYS A 16 3.59 23.76 35.48
CA LYS A 16 3.59 23.96 34.02
C LYS A 16 4.31 22.84 33.27
N GLN A 17 5.45 22.38 33.79
CA GLN A 17 6.20 21.27 33.18
C GLN A 17 5.39 19.97 33.20
N MET A 18 4.69 19.69 34.32
CA MET A 18 3.82 18.53 34.43
C MET A 18 2.62 18.60 33.48
N LEU A 19 2.00 19.78 33.33
CA LEU A 19 0.94 20.02 32.35
C LEU A 19 1.41 19.80 30.92
N ALA A 20 2.57 20.37 30.55
CA ALA A 20 3.14 20.19 29.22
C ALA A 20 3.42 18.71 28.92
N LYS A 21 3.94 17.96 29.90
CA LYS A 21 4.16 16.51 29.79
C LYS A 21 2.87 15.73 29.62
N MET A 22 1.82 16.09 30.36
CA MET A 22 0.50 15.45 30.24
C MET A 22 -0.16 15.76 28.89
N GLN A 23 -0.11 17.00 28.41
CA GLN A 23 -0.62 17.40 27.10
C GLN A 23 0.10 16.67 25.97
N SER A 24 1.43 16.58 26.04
CA SER A 24 2.23 15.80 25.08
C SER A 24 1.81 14.33 25.07
N ARG A 25 1.66 13.72 26.25
CA ARG A 25 1.22 12.32 26.36
C ARG A 25 -0.21 12.12 25.84
N MET A 26 -1.11 13.07 26.08
CA MET A 26 -2.47 13.04 25.54
C MET A 26 -2.45 13.05 24.01
N GLY A 27 -1.68 13.96 23.39
CA GLY A 27 -1.56 14.03 21.94
C GLY A 27 -1.05 12.72 21.32
N VAL A 28 -0.02 12.11 21.91
CA VAL A 28 0.49 10.81 21.45
C VAL A 28 -0.58 9.71 21.57
N LEU A 29 -1.33 9.67 22.67
CA LEU A 29 -2.38 8.67 22.85
C LEU A 29 -3.54 8.89 21.88
N GLU A 30 -3.93 10.13 21.62
CA GLU A 30 -4.97 10.47 20.63
C GLU A 30 -4.56 10.03 19.22
N GLU A 31 -3.30 10.26 18.83
CA GLU A 31 -2.77 9.81 17.54
C GLU A 31 -2.78 8.28 17.43
N GLN A 32 -2.34 7.58 18.47
CA GLN A 32 -2.38 6.11 18.52
C GLN A 32 -3.81 5.58 18.41
N VAL A 33 -4.77 6.20 19.09
CA VAL A 33 -6.19 5.84 19.01
C VAL A 33 -6.73 6.09 17.60
N ALA A 34 -6.40 7.21 16.97
CA ALA A 34 -6.81 7.50 15.60
C ALA A 34 -6.27 6.45 14.62
N LEU A 35 -4.98 6.10 14.75
CA LEU A 35 -4.32 5.11 13.92
C LEU A 35 -4.89 3.70 14.14
N LEU A 36 -5.20 3.31 15.38
CA LEU A 36 -5.87 2.05 15.68
C LEU A 36 -7.28 2.01 15.10
N ARG A 37 -8.04 3.10 15.21
CA ARG A 37 -9.38 3.22 14.59
C ARG A 37 -9.29 3.08 13.08
N GLN A 38 -8.34 3.74 12.43
CA GLN A 38 -8.13 3.60 10.99
C GLN A 38 -7.74 2.16 10.62
N ARG A 39 -6.89 1.48 11.39
CA ARG A 39 -6.54 0.07 11.12
C ARG A 39 -7.70 -0.89 11.31
N LEU A 40 -8.52 -0.69 12.34
CA LEU A 40 -9.65 -1.57 12.67
C LEU A 40 -10.88 -1.32 11.79
N PHE A 41 -11.14 -0.06 11.48
CA PHE A 41 -12.38 0.37 10.83
C PHE A 41 -12.16 1.05 9.48
N GLY A 42 -10.93 1.35 9.05
CA GLY A 42 -10.65 2.03 7.78
C GLY A 42 -11.21 1.30 6.57
N ARG A 43 -10.95 -0.01 6.47
CA ARG A 43 -11.56 -0.86 5.43
C ARG A 43 -13.09 -0.86 5.49
N LYS A 44 -13.65 -0.92 6.70
CA LYS A 44 -15.12 -0.88 6.89
C LYS A 44 -15.70 0.48 6.51
N SER A 45 -14.98 1.59 6.70
CA SER A 45 -15.42 2.92 6.27
C SER A 45 -15.30 3.14 4.77
N GLU A 46 -14.35 2.45 4.10
CA GLU A 46 -14.24 2.45 2.63
C GLU A 46 -15.35 1.62 1.97
N GLN A 47 -15.84 0.58 2.67
CA GLN A 47 -16.95 -0.26 2.24
C GLN A 47 -18.33 0.33 2.60
N ALA A 48 -18.41 1.14 3.66
CA ALA A 48 -19.65 1.77 4.06
C ALA A 48 -20.09 2.80 3.00
N VAL A 49 -21.23 2.54 2.37
CA VAL A 49 -21.86 3.50 1.46
C VAL A 49 -22.43 4.65 2.28
N ASP A 50 -21.74 5.78 2.29
CA ASP A 50 -22.27 7.03 2.84
C ASP A 50 -23.38 7.55 1.90
N PRO A 51 -24.62 7.78 2.38
CA PRO A 51 -25.70 8.35 1.59
C PRO A 51 -25.37 9.74 1.01
N ALA A 52 -24.39 10.47 1.57
CA ALA A 52 -23.88 11.71 1.02
C ALA A 52 -22.94 11.52 -0.19
N THR A 53 -22.31 10.35 -0.32
CA THR A 53 -21.39 10.01 -1.42
C THR A 53 -21.73 8.67 -2.08
N PRO A 54 -22.92 8.53 -2.69
CA PRO A 54 -23.37 7.27 -3.28
C PRO A 54 -22.50 6.80 -4.46
N GLN A 55 -21.75 7.70 -5.11
CA GLN A 55 -20.85 7.36 -6.21
C GLN A 55 -19.64 6.53 -5.77
N MET A 56 -19.21 6.60 -4.51
CA MET A 56 -18.09 5.79 -4.00
C MET A 56 -18.37 4.29 -4.08
N ALA A 57 -19.63 3.89 -3.96
CA ALA A 57 -20.05 2.49 -4.08
C ALA A 57 -19.78 1.89 -5.47
N LEU A 58 -19.70 2.73 -6.51
CA LEU A 58 -19.50 2.30 -7.91
C LEU A 58 -18.08 1.75 -8.16
N PHE A 59 -17.11 2.07 -7.29
CA PHE A 59 -15.72 1.63 -7.47
C PHE A 59 -15.35 0.37 -6.67
N ASN A 60 -16.29 -0.18 -5.90
CA ASN A 60 -16.07 -1.35 -5.04
C ASN A 60 -16.46 -2.69 -5.71
N GLU A 61 -16.63 -2.72 -7.05
CA GLU A 61 -17.08 -3.92 -7.79
C GLU A 61 -16.22 -5.16 -7.52
N ALA A 62 -14.90 -5.01 -7.49
CA ALA A 62 -13.96 -6.12 -7.23
C ALA A 62 -14.05 -6.67 -5.80
N GLU A 63 -14.42 -5.84 -4.81
CA GLU A 63 -14.60 -6.31 -3.43
C GLU A 63 -15.93 -7.05 -3.26
N HIS A 64 -16.99 -6.55 -3.90
CA HIS A 64 -18.31 -7.19 -3.92
C HIS A 64 -18.27 -8.58 -4.58
N GLU A 65 -17.51 -8.75 -5.67
CA GLU A 65 -17.30 -10.06 -6.30
C GLU A 65 -16.58 -11.06 -5.37
N LEU A 66 -15.65 -10.59 -4.55
CA LEU A 66 -14.94 -11.43 -3.57
C LEU A 66 -15.83 -11.84 -2.40
N GLU A 67 -16.69 -10.95 -1.92
CA GLU A 67 -17.62 -11.21 -0.81
C GLU A 67 -18.67 -12.27 -1.19
N LEU A 68 -19.25 -12.18 -2.39
CA LEU A 68 -20.15 -13.18 -2.95
C LEU A 68 -19.49 -14.56 -3.12
N ALA A 69 -18.19 -14.58 -3.45
CA ALA A 69 -17.41 -15.81 -3.54
C ALA A 69 -17.15 -16.45 -2.16
N CYS A 70 -17.08 -15.66 -1.09
CA CYS A 70 -16.92 -16.16 0.28
C CYS A 70 -18.23 -16.70 0.88
N GLU A 71 -19.37 -16.06 0.60
CA GLU A 71 -20.68 -16.53 1.09
C GLU A 71 -21.13 -17.86 0.45
N THR A 72 -20.61 -18.18 -0.74
CA THR A 72 -20.93 -19.41 -1.47
C THR A 72 -20.01 -20.59 -1.16
N THR A 73 -18.99 -20.40 -0.33
CA THR A 73 -18.10 -21.49 0.10
C THR A 73 -18.46 -21.98 1.50
N GLU A 74 -19.34 -22.99 1.57
CA GLU A 74 -19.25 -23.95 2.66
C GLU A 74 -17.82 -24.49 2.72
N GLU A 75 -17.27 -24.53 3.93
CA GLU A 75 -15.87 -24.81 4.29
C GLU A 75 -15.38 -26.15 3.75
N LYS A 76 -15.11 -26.24 2.46
CA LYS A 76 -14.13 -27.18 1.93
C LYS A 76 -12.77 -26.55 2.16
N VAL A 77 -11.93 -27.23 2.93
CA VAL A 77 -10.50 -26.97 3.01
C VAL A 77 -9.93 -27.08 1.60
N VAL A 78 -9.96 -25.97 0.86
CA VAL A 78 -9.32 -25.85 -0.44
C VAL A 78 -7.84 -25.66 -0.12
N ALA A 79 -7.04 -26.65 -0.52
CA ALA A 79 -5.58 -26.55 -0.53
C ALA A 79 -5.16 -25.18 -1.08
N PRO A 80 -4.08 -24.56 -0.55
CA PRO A 80 -3.71 -23.20 -0.88
C PRO A 80 -3.73 -23.02 -2.39
N ALA A 81 -4.62 -22.13 -2.87
CA ALA A 81 -4.75 -21.83 -4.27
C ALA A 81 -3.36 -21.55 -4.82
N LYS A 82 -2.96 -22.30 -5.86
CA LYS A 82 -1.67 -22.09 -6.53
C LYS A 82 -1.56 -20.60 -6.82
N ARG A 83 -0.52 -19.95 -6.28
CA ARG A 83 -0.18 -18.56 -6.60
C ARG A 83 -0.31 -18.44 -8.12
N ARG A 84 -1.14 -17.49 -8.59
CA ARG A 84 -1.38 -17.26 -10.02
C ARG A 84 -0.03 -17.38 -10.73
N GLY A 85 0.04 -18.33 -11.66
CA GLY A 85 1.29 -18.77 -12.27
C GLY A 85 2.08 -17.58 -12.77
N LYS A 86 3.41 -17.63 -12.56
CA LYS A 86 4.36 -16.78 -13.28
C LYS A 86 3.94 -16.80 -14.75
N ARG A 87 3.75 -15.62 -15.38
CA ARG A 87 3.36 -15.54 -16.79
C ARG A 87 4.32 -16.43 -17.59
N ASN A 88 3.77 -17.31 -18.43
CA ASN A 88 4.60 -18.07 -19.35
C ASN A 88 5.29 -17.07 -20.28
N PRO A 89 6.59 -17.23 -20.57
CA PRO A 89 7.28 -16.40 -21.56
C PRO A 89 6.61 -16.55 -22.92
N PHE A 90 6.75 -15.54 -23.78
CA PHE A 90 6.23 -15.66 -25.14
C PHE A 90 6.93 -16.78 -25.90
N PRO A 91 6.23 -17.42 -26.87
CA PRO A 91 6.83 -18.48 -27.67
C PRO A 91 8.15 -18.04 -28.31
N ALA A 92 9.11 -18.97 -28.39
CA ALA A 92 10.45 -18.68 -28.92
C ALA A 92 10.44 -18.35 -30.42
N ASP A 93 9.40 -18.77 -31.14
CA ASP A 93 9.25 -18.57 -32.59
C ASP A 93 8.79 -17.15 -32.95
N LEU A 94 8.36 -16.33 -31.99
CA LEU A 94 8.01 -14.94 -32.27
C LEU A 94 9.27 -14.11 -32.52
N PRO A 95 9.26 -13.20 -33.52
CA PRO A 95 10.36 -12.27 -33.72
C PRO A 95 10.52 -11.38 -32.48
N ARG A 96 11.75 -11.28 -31.97
CA ARG A 96 12.10 -10.51 -30.78
C ARG A 96 12.92 -9.29 -31.18
N ILE A 97 12.62 -8.14 -30.58
CA ILE A 97 13.40 -6.91 -30.69
C ILE A 97 13.89 -6.55 -29.29
N GLU A 98 15.20 -6.51 -29.09
CA GLU A 98 15.81 -6.15 -27.81
C GLU A 98 15.92 -4.62 -27.69
N VAL A 99 15.36 -4.06 -26.62
CA VAL A 99 15.45 -2.62 -26.31
C VAL A 99 16.10 -2.45 -24.93
N ILE A 100 17.39 -2.11 -24.93
CA ILE A 100 18.16 -1.89 -23.70
C ILE A 100 17.93 -0.46 -23.21
N HIS A 101 17.44 -0.33 -21.99
CA HIS A 101 17.21 0.96 -21.33
C HIS A 101 18.40 1.28 -20.43
N GLU A 102 19.47 1.84 -21.01
CA GLU A 102 20.66 2.24 -20.26
C GLU A 102 20.52 3.64 -19.66
N LEU A 103 21.20 3.88 -18.54
CA LEU A 103 21.34 5.22 -17.98
C LEU A 103 22.20 6.09 -18.92
N PRO A 104 21.96 7.41 -18.97
CA PRO A 104 22.82 8.31 -19.75
C PRO A 104 24.26 8.32 -19.21
N GLU A 105 25.24 8.61 -20.08
CA GLU A 105 26.68 8.46 -19.77
C GLU A 105 27.13 9.18 -18.48
N HIS A 106 26.56 10.36 -18.22
CA HIS A 106 26.90 11.17 -17.04
C HIS A 106 26.41 10.52 -15.73
N GLU A 107 25.36 9.69 -15.77
CA GLU A 107 24.85 8.96 -14.62
C GLU A 107 25.59 7.62 -14.40
N LEU A 108 26.29 7.12 -15.42
CA LEU A 108 27.13 5.93 -15.31
C LEU A 108 28.45 6.19 -14.58
N THR A 109 28.76 7.45 -14.23
CA THR A 109 29.99 7.83 -13.53
C THR A 109 29.71 8.08 -12.05
N CYS A 110 30.49 7.46 -11.18
CA CYS A 110 30.45 7.69 -9.74
C CYS A 110 31.14 9.01 -9.38
N THR A 111 30.84 9.57 -8.21
CA THR A 111 31.51 10.78 -7.69
C THR A 111 33.01 10.60 -7.50
N CYS A 112 33.49 9.36 -7.37
CA CYS A 112 34.91 9.04 -7.31
C CYS A 112 35.61 8.93 -8.69
N GLY A 113 34.87 9.13 -9.79
CA GLY A 113 35.39 9.06 -11.17
C GLY A 113 35.40 7.66 -11.78
N CYS A 114 35.04 6.63 -11.03
CA CYS A 114 34.90 5.26 -11.56
C CYS A 114 33.56 5.07 -12.30
N ARG A 115 33.55 4.23 -13.34
CA ARG A 115 32.31 3.78 -14.00
C ARG A 115 31.54 2.83 -13.08
N LYS A 116 30.23 3.04 -12.94
CA LYS A 116 29.33 2.16 -12.19
C LYS A 116 29.27 0.79 -12.85
N HIS A 117 29.21 -0.25 -12.02
CA HIS A 117 29.01 -1.63 -12.49
C HIS A 117 27.51 -1.96 -12.48
N ALA A 118 27.05 -2.71 -13.48
CA ALA A 118 25.67 -3.19 -13.53
C ALA A 118 25.45 -4.26 -12.46
N ILE A 119 24.40 -4.10 -11.63
CA ILE A 119 24.05 -5.07 -10.60
C ILE A 119 22.58 -5.43 -10.77
N GLY A 120 22.33 -6.65 -11.24
CA GLY A 120 21.00 -7.13 -11.56
C GLY A 120 20.46 -6.57 -12.88
N GLU A 121 19.53 -7.30 -13.48
CA GLU A 121 18.79 -6.89 -14.67
C GLU A 121 17.32 -7.22 -14.48
N GLU A 122 16.44 -6.34 -14.96
CA GLU A 122 15.01 -6.58 -15.02
C GLU A 122 14.62 -6.70 -16.51
N ILE A 123 14.05 -7.83 -16.88
CA ILE A 123 13.65 -8.13 -18.26
C ILE A 123 12.14 -8.23 -18.33
N SER A 124 11.54 -7.43 -19.22
CA SER A 124 10.11 -7.50 -19.55
C SER A 124 9.91 -7.77 -21.03
N GLU A 125 9.05 -8.73 -21.38
CA GLU A 125 8.66 -8.99 -22.76
C GLU A 125 7.31 -8.30 -23.07
N GLN A 126 7.18 -7.69 -24.25
CA GLN A 126 5.93 -7.06 -24.73
C GLN A 126 5.61 -7.52 -26.15
N LEU A 127 4.31 -7.68 -26.47
CA LEU A 127 3.84 -7.99 -27.83
C LEU A 127 3.45 -6.71 -28.57
N GLU A 128 4.08 -6.46 -29.71
CA GLU A 128 3.61 -5.43 -30.64
C GLU A 128 2.53 -6.03 -31.55
N ILE A 129 1.30 -5.52 -31.42
CA ILE A 129 0.15 -5.98 -32.21
C ILE A 129 -0.02 -5.05 -33.40
N VAL A 130 0.25 -5.53 -34.61
CA VAL A 130 -0.04 -4.79 -35.85
C VAL A 130 -1.54 -4.92 -36.13
N PRO A 131 -2.29 -3.81 -36.22
CA PRO A 131 -3.72 -3.87 -36.49
C PRO A 131 -4.00 -4.40 -37.89
N MET A 132 -5.10 -5.14 -38.04
CA MET A 132 -5.57 -5.64 -39.34
C MET A 132 -5.89 -4.46 -40.27
N GLN A 133 -5.28 -4.43 -41.46
CA GLN A 133 -5.63 -3.47 -42.50
C GLN A 133 -6.90 -3.94 -43.21
N ARG A 134 -7.91 -3.06 -43.33
CA ARG A 134 -9.09 -3.34 -44.15
C ARG A 134 -8.69 -3.28 -45.62
N GLY A 135 -8.94 -4.35 -46.35
CA GLY A 135 -8.82 -4.41 -47.82
C GLY A 135 -10.03 -3.83 -48.53
#